data_AF-A0A392QH76-F1
#
_entry.id   AF-A0A392QH76-F1
#
_cell.length_a   1.000
_cell.length_b   1.000
_cell.length_c   1.000
_cell.angle_alpha   90.00
_cell.angle_beta   90.00
_cell.angle_gamma   90.00
#
_symmetry.space_group_name_H-M   'P 1'
#
loop_
_entity.id
_entity.type
_entity.pdbx_description
1 polymer ?
#
loop_
_entity_poly.entity_id
_entity_poly.type
_entity_poly.pdbx_seq_one_letter_code
_entity_poly.pdbx_strand_id
1 'polypeptide(L)'
;MTVVRNDKNELILSRTITGWRMCIDYRRLNSATRKDHFPLPFMDQMLERLAGQSFYSFLDGYSGYNQITVDPEDQEKTAFTCPFGVFAYRQMPFGLCNAPTTFQRCMLAIFSDMMEDIMEVFMDDFSVF
;
A
#
# COMPACT_ATOMS: atom_id res chain seq x y z
N MET A 1 10.97 -16.41 -2.45
CA MET A 1 10.16 -17.08 -1.40
C MET A 1 10.62 -18.52 -1.31
N THR A 2 10.75 -19.05 -0.11
CA THR A 2 11.22 -20.42 0.13
C THR A 2 10.16 -21.15 0.91
N VAL A 3 9.70 -22.30 0.43
CA VAL A 3 8.71 -23.09 1.15
C VAL A 3 9.46 -23.95 2.16
N VAL A 4 9.21 -23.71 3.45
CA VAL A 4 9.84 -24.43 4.57
C VAL A 4 8.75 -25.24 5.26
N ARG A 5 9.07 -26.43 5.78
CA ARG A 5 8.12 -27.22 6.57
C ARG A 5 8.19 -26.78 8.03
N ASN A 6 7.04 -26.51 8.66
CA ASN A 6 6.99 -26.28 10.10
C ASN A 6 7.08 -27.61 10.88
N ASP A 7 7.11 -27.53 12.20
CA ASP A 7 7.17 -28.71 13.10
C ASP A 7 5.96 -29.64 12.99
N LYS A 8 4.86 -29.18 12.41
CA LYS A 8 3.65 -29.94 12.08
C LYS A 8 3.64 -30.48 10.65
N ASN A 9 4.78 -30.37 9.94
CA ASN A 9 4.97 -30.81 8.56
C ASN A 9 4.14 -30.01 7.53
N GLU A 10 3.62 -28.83 7.90
CA GLU A 10 2.88 -27.93 7.02
C GLU A 10 3.86 -27.08 6.22
N LEU A 11 3.56 -26.89 4.93
CA LEU A 11 4.35 -26.03 4.04
C LEU A 11 4.06 -24.56 4.37
N ILE A 12 4.96 -23.93 5.12
CA ILE A 12 4.92 -22.50 5.40
C ILE A 12 5.78 -21.74 4.39
N LEU A 13 5.21 -20.67 3.84
CA LEU A 13 5.95 -19.72 3.03
C LEU A 13 6.90 -18.94 3.94
N SER A 14 8.18 -19.31 3.91
CA SER A 14 9.24 -18.57 4.59
C SER A 14 9.86 -17.58 3.62
N ARG A 15 9.81 -16.30 3.98
CA ARG A 15 10.51 -15.25 3.24
C ARG A 15 11.93 -15.16 3.78
N THR A 16 12.93 -15.41 2.94
CA THR A 16 14.32 -15.09 3.27
C THR A 16 14.39 -13.63 3.69
N ILE A 17 14.91 -13.37 4.89
CA ILE A 17 15.01 -12.01 5.42
C ILE A 17 16.09 -11.27 4.61
N THR A 18 15.66 -10.46 3.64
CA THR A 18 16.56 -9.68 2.79
C THR A 18 16.93 -8.32 3.39
N GLY A 19 16.34 -7.95 4.52
CA GLY A 19 16.61 -6.69 5.21
C GLY A 19 15.59 -6.39 6.32
N TRP A 20 15.90 -5.39 7.13
CA TRP A 20 15.02 -4.88 8.18
C TRP A 20 14.11 -3.79 7.61
N ARG A 21 12.82 -3.83 7.96
CA ARG A 21 11.86 -2.77 7.66
C ARG A 21 11.37 -2.15 8.95
N MET A 22 11.28 -0.83 8.98
CA MET A 22 10.74 -0.12 10.13
C MET A 22 9.21 -0.20 10.08
N CYS A 23 8.61 -0.74 11.14
CA CYS A 23 7.17 -0.90 11.27
C CYS A 23 6.71 -0.22 12.55
N ILE A 24 5.83 0.78 12.43
CA ILE A 24 5.26 1.47 13.59
C ILE A 24 3.88 0.90 13.87
N ASP A 25 3.62 0.67 15.15
CA ASP A 25 2.32 0.22 15.60
C ASP A 25 1.32 1.38 15.71
N TYR A 26 0.65 1.66 14.60
CA TYR A 26 -0.43 2.66 14.53
C TYR A 26 -1.80 2.10 14.92
N ARG A 27 -1.94 0.91 15.52
CA ARG A 27 -3.26 0.31 15.81
C ARG A 27 -4.18 1.23 16.63
N ARG A 28 -3.63 1.89 17.66
CA ARG A 28 -4.40 2.84 18.50
C ARG A 28 -4.77 4.10 17.72
N LEU A 29 -3.86 4.63 16.91
CA LEU A 29 -4.13 5.77 16.05
C LEU A 29 -5.24 5.42 15.06
N ASN A 30 -5.13 4.30 14.35
CA ASN A 30 -6.12 3.81 13.40
C ASN A 30 -7.51 3.57 14.01
N SER A 31 -7.60 3.22 15.30
CA SER A 31 -8.90 3.11 15.98
C SER A 31 -9.55 4.46 16.28
N ALA A 32 -8.76 5.52 16.45
CA ALA A 32 -9.24 6.88 16.70
C ALA A 32 -9.47 7.67 15.40
N THR A 33 -8.79 7.28 14.31
CA THR A 33 -8.93 7.91 13.00
C THR A 33 -10.26 7.52 12.35
N ARG A 34 -10.96 8.52 11.79
CA ARG A 34 -12.13 8.29 10.94
C ARG A 34 -11.70 7.55 9.67
N LYS A 35 -12.27 6.36 9.44
CA LYS A 35 -11.99 5.57 8.24
C LYS A 35 -12.56 6.26 7.00
N ASP A 36 -11.74 6.36 5.96
CA ASP A 36 -12.18 6.85 4.66
C ASP A 36 -12.80 5.70 3.86
N HIS A 37 -14.07 5.86 3.47
CA HIS A 37 -14.86 4.87 2.73
C HIS A 37 -14.83 5.12 1.22
N PHE A 38 -13.66 5.50 0.69
CA PHE A 38 -13.50 5.64 -0.76
C PHE A 38 -13.66 4.26 -1.43
N PRO A 39 -14.36 4.17 -2.56
CA PRO A 39 -14.53 2.91 -3.28
C PRO A 39 -13.18 2.48 -3.86
N LEU A 40 -12.67 1.36 -3.35
CA LEU A 40 -11.57 0.67 -4.01
C LEU A 40 -12.15 -0.12 -5.20
N PRO A 41 -11.42 -0.21 -6.33
CA PRO A 41 -11.88 -1.00 -7.46
C PRO A 41 -12.01 -2.47 -7.07
N PHE A 42 -13.01 -3.14 -7.64
CA PHE A 42 -13.21 -4.57 -7.42
C PHE A 42 -12.14 -5.37 -8.14
N MET A 43 -11.37 -6.15 -7.39
CA MET A 43 -10.26 -6.94 -7.93
C MET A 43 -10.71 -7.85 -9.08
N ASP A 44 -11.86 -8.49 -8.97
CA ASP A 44 -12.39 -9.39 -10.00
C ASP A 44 -12.62 -8.65 -11.34
N GLN A 45 -13.16 -7.43 -11.29
CA GLN A 45 -13.40 -6.62 -12.48
C GLN A 45 -12.09 -6.19 -13.16
N MET A 46 -11.08 -5.84 -12.36
CA MET A 46 -9.74 -5.52 -12.87
C MET A 46 -9.10 -6.74 -13.54
N LEU A 47 -9.23 -7.92 -12.93
CA LEU A 47 -8.71 -9.18 -13.47
C LEU A 47 -9.41 -9.60 -14.76
N GLU A 48 -10.73 -9.41 -14.86
CA GLU A 48 -11.49 -9.68 -16.09
C GLU A 48 -11.02 -8.81 -17.26
N ARG A 49 -10.78 -7.50 -17.03
CA ARG A 49 -10.22 -6.60 -18.04
C ARG A 49 -8.83 -7.03 -18.47
N LEU A 50 -7.97 -7.37 -17.50
CA LEU A 50 -6.60 -7.82 -17.76
C LEU A 50 -6.58 -9.15 -18.55
N ALA A 51 -7.50 -10.07 -18.25
CA ALA A 51 -7.59 -11.37 -18.94
C ALA A 51 -7.94 -11.24 -20.43
N GLY A 52 -8.56 -10.13 -20.84
CA GLY A 52 -8.85 -9.84 -22.25
C GLY A 52 -7.64 -9.41 -23.07
N GLN A 53 -6.49 -9.17 -22.44
CA GLN A 53 -5.34 -8.53 -23.07
C GLN A 53 -4.26 -9.54 -23.49
N SER A 54 -3.68 -9.31 -24.67
CA SER A 54 -2.65 -10.21 -25.22
C SER A 54 -1.29 -10.03 -24.55
N PHE A 55 -1.02 -8.83 -24.05
CA PHE A 55 0.21 -8.47 -23.34
C PHE A 55 -0.15 -7.57 -22.17
N TYR A 56 0.56 -7.74 -21.05
CA TYR A 56 0.44 -6.85 -19.92
C TYR A 56 1.77 -6.77 -19.17
N SER A 57 1.97 -5.68 -18.44
CA SER A 57 3.11 -5.45 -17.57
C SER A 57 2.63 -5.07 -16.18
N PHE A 58 3.24 -5.66 -15.15
CA PHE A 58 3.04 -5.28 -13.76
C PHE A 58 4.14 -4.33 -13.32
N LEU A 59 3.76 -3.17 -12.78
CA LEU A 59 4.66 -2.19 -12.19
C LEU A 59 4.33 -2.06 -10.70
N ASP A 60 5.37 -2.00 -9.87
CA ASP A 60 5.26 -1.76 -8.43
C ASP A 60 5.58 -0.29 -8.14
N GLY A 61 4.65 0.41 -7.49
CA GLY A 61 4.84 1.76 -7.00
C GLY A 61 5.83 1.80 -5.85
N TYR A 62 7.13 1.71 -6.15
CA TYR A 62 8.17 1.59 -5.14
C TYR A 62 8.07 2.71 -4.09
N SER A 63 7.79 2.31 -2.84
CA SER A 63 7.56 3.24 -1.72
C SER A 63 6.50 4.30 -2.04
N GLY A 64 5.45 3.95 -2.78
CA GLY A 64 4.42 4.86 -3.28
C GLY A 64 3.80 5.73 -2.17
N TYR A 65 3.45 5.12 -1.03
CA TYR A 65 2.95 5.88 0.11
C TYR A 65 3.91 6.96 0.59
N ASN A 66 5.22 6.68 0.64
CA ASN A 66 6.24 7.64 1.08
C ASN A 66 6.44 8.83 0.11
N GLN A 67 5.74 8.86 -1.02
CA GLN A 67 5.74 9.98 -1.96
C GLN A 67 4.58 10.96 -1.68
N ILE A 68 3.55 10.54 -0.92
CA ILE A 68 2.41 11.37 -0.57
C ILE A 68 2.69 12.10 0.74
N THR A 69 2.60 13.43 0.70
CA THR A 69 2.79 14.28 1.88
C THR A 69 1.63 14.15 2.85
N VAL A 70 1.96 14.06 4.14
CA VAL A 70 0.98 14.15 5.22
C VAL A 70 0.69 15.63 5.47
N ASP A 71 -0.58 15.96 5.63
CA ASP A 71 -1.01 17.31 5.98
C ASP A 71 -0.22 17.81 7.20
N PRO A 72 0.36 19.03 7.16
CA PRO A 72 1.13 19.58 8.28
C PRO A 72 0.43 19.49 9.63
N GLU A 73 -0.90 19.60 9.70
CA GLU A 73 -1.67 19.49 10.95
C GLU A 73 -1.79 18.04 11.45
N ASP A 74 -1.65 17.05 10.57
CA ASP A 74 -1.73 15.62 10.88
C ASP A 74 -0.36 14.97 11.11
N GLN A 75 0.74 15.65 10.79
CA GLN A 75 2.10 15.09 10.94
C GLN A 75 2.39 14.67 12.38
N GLU A 76 1.98 15.45 13.37
CA GLU A 76 2.18 15.13 14.79
C GLU A 76 1.48 13.83 15.21
N LYS A 77 0.37 13.47 14.55
CA LYS A 77 -0.39 12.24 14.84
C LYS A 77 0.38 11.00 14.40
N THR A 78 1.31 11.15 13.46
CA THR A 78 2.19 10.08 12.99
C THR A 78 3.44 9.92 13.85
N ALA A 79 3.57 10.68 14.95
CA ALA A 79 4.73 10.62 15.81
C ALA A 79 4.97 9.22 16.40
N PHE A 80 6.23 8.83 16.47
CA PHE A 80 6.68 7.59 17.07
C PHE A 80 7.91 7.84 17.93
N THR A 81 8.04 7.01 18.97
CA THR A 81 9.17 7.06 19.89
C THR A 81 10.16 5.96 19.53
N CYS A 82 11.43 6.33 19.40
CA CYS A 82 12.54 5.39 19.32
C CYS A 82 13.59 5.75 20.38
N PRO A 83 14.61 4.91 20.62
CA PRO A 83 15.65 5.19 21.61
C PRO A 83 16.41 6.52 21.40
N PHE A 84 16.33 7.09 20.19
CA PHE A 84 17.00 8.34 19.82
C PHE A 84 16.11 9.58 19.97
N GLY A 85 14.83 9.42 20.30
CA GLY A 85 13.89 10.53 20.47
C GLY A 85 12.51 10.27 19.88
N VAL A 86 11.72 11.33 19.80
CA VAL A 86 10.40 11.32 19.16
C VAL A 86 10.54 11.92 17.77
N PHE A 87 10.07 11.20 16.76
CA PHE A 87 10.09 11.62 15.37
C PHE A 87 8.68 11.55 14.80
N ALA A 88 8.38 12.42 13.84
CA ALA A 88 7.12 12.43 13.11
C ALA A 88 7.38 12.28 11.61
N TYR A 89 6.46 11.65 10.90
CA TYR A 89 6.54 11.49 9.47
C TYR A 89 6.01 12.74 8.75
N ARG A 90 6.75 13.18 7.73
CA ARG A 90 6.29 14.19 6.77
C ARG A 90 5.58 13.59 5.56
N GLN A 91 5.93 12.35 5.25
CA GLN A 91 5.38 11.56 4.15
C GLN A 91 4.60 10.39 4.72
N MET A 92 3.58 9.92 4.02
CA MET A 92 2.65 8.92 4.53
C MET A 92 3.38 7.60 4.86
N PRO A 93 3.45 7.20 6.14
CA PRO A 93 4.09 5.96 6.54
C PRO A 93 3.18 4.75 6.30
N PHE A 94 3.80 3.58 6.17
CA PHE A 94 3.08 2.32 6.23
C PHE A 94 2.37 2.15 7.58
N GLY A 95 1.20 1.52 7.55
CA GLY A 95 0.43 1.15 8.74
C GLY A 95 -0.70 2.11 9.09
N LEU A 96 -0.87 3.24 8.40
CA LEU A 96 -2.05 4.10 8.56
C LEU A 96 -3.27 3.48 7.86
N CYS A 97 -4.44 3.53 8.50
CA CYS A 97 -5.65 2.89 7.98
C CYS A 97 -6.17 3.49 6.66
N ASN A 98 -5.91 4.77 6.42
CA ASN A 98 -6.39 5.49 5.23
C ASN A 98 -5.30 5.65 4.14
N ALA A 99 -4.11 5.07 4.34
CA ALA A 99 -3.01 5.22 3.39
C ALA A 99 -3.32 4.63 2.01
N PRO A 100 -3.82 3.38 1.89
CA PRO A 100 -4.19 2.81 0.59
C PRO A 100 -5.28 3.63 -0.10
N THR A 101 -6.25 4.09 0.67
CA THR A 101 -7.38 4.90 0.20
C THR A 101 -6.93 6.24 -0.39
N THR A 102 -6.01 6.91 0.31
CA THR A 102 -5.42 8.18 -0.13
C THR A 102 -4.59 7.98 -1.38
N PHE A 103 -3.80 6.90 -1.44
CA PHE A 103 -2.99 6.55 -2.60
C PHE A 103 -3.86 6.26 -3.82
N GLN A 104 -4.90 5.44 -3.67
CA GLN A 104 -5.84 5.13 -4.75
C GLN A 104 -6.47 6.41 -5.33
N ARG A 105 -6.93 7.32 -4.46
CA ARG A 105 -7.52 8.59 -4.89
C ARG A 105 -6.52 9.46 -5.66
N CYS A 106 -5.26 9.48 -5.22
CA CYS A 106 -4.19 10.19 -5.90
C CYS A 106 -3.92 9.60 -7.29
N MET A 107 -3.78 8.28 -7.39
CA MET A 107 -3.54 7.60 -8.66
C MET A 107 -4.69 7.76 -9.64
N LEU A 108 -5.94 7.64 -9.17
CA LEU A 108 -7.12 7.91 -9.99
C LEU A 108 -7.16 9.36 -10.50
N ALA A 109 -6.72 10.33 -9.70
CA ALA A 109 -6.67 11.73 -10.14
C ALA A 109 -5.56 11.98 -11.18
N ILE A 110 -4.43 11.29 -11.08
CA ILE A 110 -3.30 11.44 -12.01
C ILE A 110 -3.56 10.72 -13.33
N PHE A 111 -4.08 9.49 -13.27
CA PHE A 111 -4.25 8.59 -14.42
C PHE A 111 -5.71 8.51 -14.90
N SER A 112 -6.56 9.46 -14.51
CA SER A 112 -8.02 9.42 -14.79
C SER A 112 -8.37 9.20 -16.27
N ASP A 113 -7.50 9.63 -17.18
CA ASP A 113 -7.62 9.54 -18.63
C ASP A 113 -7.14 8.20 -19.22
N MET A 114 -6.36 7.42 -18.45
CA MET A 114 -5.79 6.14 -18.87
C MET A 114 -6.38 4.94 -18.12
N MET A 115 -7.10 5.19 -17.03
CA MET A 115 -7.72 4.15 -16.22
C MET A 115 -8.79 3.40 -17.01
N GLU A 116 -8.86 2.09 -16.79
CA GLU A 116 -9.78 1.14 -17.46
C GLU A 116 -9.49 0.88 -18.95
N ASP A 117 -8.81 1.79 -19.63
CA ASP A 117 -8.51 1.70 -21.07
C ASP A 117 -7.11 1.15 -21.37
N ILE A 118 -6.09 1.60 -20.63
CA ILE A 118 -4.66 1.25 -20.87
C ILE A 118 -4.01 0.71 -19.60
N MET A 119 -4.54 1.09 -18.43
CA MET A 119 -4.02 0.62 -17.16
C MET A 119 -5.11 0.46 -16.11
N GLU A 120 -4.73 -0.23 -15.06
CA GLU A 120 -5.51 -0.51 -13.86
C GLU A 120 -4.59 -0.33 -12.65
N VAL A 121 -5.05 0.39 -11.61
CA VAL A 121 -4.28 0.62 -10.38
C VAL A 121 -5.03 0.03 -9.19
N PHE A 122 -4.34 -0.81 -8.42
CA PHE A 122 -4.83 -1.33 -7.15
C PHE A 122 -3.80 -1.06 -6.04
N MET A 123 -4.07 -0.06 -5.20
CA MET A 123 -3.11 0.37 -4.17
C MET A 123 -1.75 0.68 -4.83
N ASP A 124 -0.68 -0.03 -4.45
CA ASP A 124 0.67 0.17 -4.99
C ASP A 124 0.94 -0.59 -6.29
N ASP A 125 0.05 -1.48 -6.72
CA ASP A 125 0.22 -2.33 -7.90
C ASP A 125 -0.43 -1.69 -9.14
N PHE A 126 0.33 -1.58 -10.23
CA PHE A 126 -0.15 -1.07 -11.51
C PHE A 126 -0.09 -2.18 -12.56
N SER A 127 -1.20 -2.39 -13.25
CA SER A 127 -1.29 -3.26 -14.42
C SER A 127 -1.44 -2.39 -15.66
N VAL A 128 -0.53 -2.52 -16.61
CA VAL A 128 -0.57 -1.80 -17.90
C VAL A 128 -0.73 -2.82 -19.00
N PHE A 129 -1.63 -2.59 -19.95
CA PHE A 129 -1.93 -3.51 -21.04
C PHE A 129 -2.06 -2.82 -22.40
#